data_AF-A0A8T7E6N7-F1
#
_entry.id   AF-A0A8T7E6N7-F1
#
_cell.length_a   1.000
_cell.length_b   1.000
_cell.length_c   1.000
_cell.angle_alpha   90.00
_cell.angle_beta   90.00
_cell.angle_gamma   90.00
#
_symmetry.space_group_name_H-M   'P 1'
#
loop_
_entity.id
_entity.type
_entity.pdbx_description
1 polymer ?
#
loop_
_entity_poly.entity_id
_entity_poly.type
_entity_poly.pdbx_seq_one_letter_code
_entity_poly.pdbx_strand_id
1 'polypeptide(L)'
;MQTTTVHAILHKQLDSTLGHLIYVVRDGQFVFYVGQSKRDVVARFGEHVQKPSRLGELIELNRPQSLAWAVDFYTLADCRPFVTQKSLFAMQAWEQFDMDMAEQSLIAVLRPALNRDFNPQPSPLPPHYQGQHLTGQPATAVSPGERIWLNRMSLAGWVYATDRHGRTTWQHPDGRTLTDQQITPYRQQNRIP
;
A
#
# COMPACT_ATOMS: atom_id res chain seq x y z
N MET A 1 3.75 -9.14 15.41
CA MET A 1 2.88 -9.53 14.29
C MET A 1 1.66 -10.22 14.87
N GLN A 2 0.46 -9.85 14.42
CA GLN A 2 -0.80 -10.45 14.82
C GLN A 2 -1.51 -11.01 13.58
N THR A 3 -1.95 -12.27 13.61
CA THR A 3 -2.68 -12.88 12.48
C THR A 3 -4.16 -13.01 12.80
N THR A 4 -5.00 -12.73 11.82
CA THR A 4 -6.45 -12.96 11.86
C THR A 4 -6.93 -13.52 10.52
N THR A 5 -8.24 -13.63 10.33
CA THR A 5 -8.85 -14.01 9.04
C THR A 5 -9.69 -12.88 8.45
N VAL A 6 -9.95 -12.97 7.15
CA VAL A 6 -10.92 -12.08 6.47
C VAL A 6 -12.28 -12.15 7.16
N HIS A 7 -12.76 -13.35 7.52
CA HIS A 7 -14.00 -13.52 8.27
C HIS A 7 -14.02 -12.70 9.57
N ALA A 8 -13.00 -12.85 10.42
CA ALA A 8 -12.95 -12.14 11.70
C ALA A 8 -12.98 -10.62 11.52
N ILE A 9 -12.31 -10.07 10.49
CA ILE A 9 -12.38 -8.63 10.18
C ILE A 9 -13.78 -8.22 9.75
N LEU A 10 -14.39 -8.95 8.81
CA LEU A 10 -15.71 -8.62 8.28
C LEU A 10 -16.82 -8.69 9.34
N HIS A 11 -16.66 -9.58 10.32
CA HIS A 11 -17.58 -9.73 11.44
C HIS A 11 -17.17 -8.93 12.69
N LYS A 12 -16.18 -8.03 12.57
CA LYS A 12 -15.69 -7.14 13.65
C LYS A 12 -15.30 -7.90 14.92
N GLN A 13 -14.68 -9.06 14.78
CA GLN A 13 -14.27 -9.94 15.88
C GLN A 13 -12.83 -9.66 16.37
N LEU A 14 -12.34 -8.43 16.18
CA LEU A 14 -10.99 -8.02 16.56
C LEU A 14 -11.05 -6.94 17.63
N ASP A 15 -10.49 -7.23 18.80
CA ASP A 15 -10.54 -6.34 19.96
C ASP A 15 -9.63 -5.12 19.80
N SER A 16 -8.45 -5.28 19.19
CA SER A 16 -7.55 -4.17 18.89
C SER A 16 -6.45 -4.58 17.90
N THR A 17 -6.01 -3.62 17.09
CA THR A 17 -4.78 -3.69 16.29
C THR A 17 -3.84 -2.52 16.60
N LEU A 18 -3.94 -1.94 17.80
CA LEU A 18 -3.19 -0.75 18.20
C LEU A 18 -1.68 -0.90 17.90
N GLY A 19 -1.11 0.11 17.24
CA GLY A 19 0.31 0.15 16.86
C GLY A 19 0.68 -0.63 15.59
N HIS A 20 -0.24 -1.42 15.03
CA HIS A 20 -0.03 -2.03 13.72
C HIS A 20 -0.40 -1.04 12.62
N LEU A 21 0.50 -0.90 11.65
CA LEU A 21 0.39 0.09 10.58
C LEU A 21 0.34 -0.54 9.20
N ILE A 22 0.69 -1.82 9.08
CA ILE A 22 0.72 -2.57 7.83
C ILE A 22 -0.11 -3.83 7.97
N TYR A 23 -0.76 -4.25 6.90
CA TYR A 23 -1.46 -5.51 6.79
C TYR A 23 -1.05 -6.28 5.54
N VAL A 24 -1.00 -7.60 5.65
CA VAL A 24 -0.65 -8.53 4.56
C VAL A 24 -1.78 -9.56 4.43
N VAL A 25 -2.33 -9.71 3.22
CA VAL A 25 -3.42 -10.64 2.93
C VAL A 25 -2.87 -11.84 2.16
N ARG A 26 -3.09 -13.05 2.65
CA ARG A 26 -2.52 -14.27 2.06
C ARG A 26 -3.39 -15.51 2.26
N ASP A 27 -3.19 -16.50 1.40
CA ASP A 27 -3.72 -17.85 1.52
C ASP A 27 -2.55 -18.83 1.63
N GLY A 28 -2.38 -19.46 2.80
CA GLY A 28 -1.18 -20.21 3.12
C GLY A 28 0.09 -19.35 2.99
N GLN A 29 0.97 -19.73 2.05
CA GLN A 29 2.21 -18.99 1.75
C GLN A 29 2.04 -17.95 0.63
N PHE A 30 0.91 -17.96 -0.09
CA PHE A 30 0.72 -17.10 -1.25
C PHE A 30 0.18 -15.73 -0.84
N VAL A 31 0.93 -14.67 -1.11
CA VAL A 31 0.56 -13.30 -0.71
C VAL A 31 -0.19 -12.60 -1.83
N PHE A 32 -1.41 -12.15 -1.54
CA PHE A 32 -2.21 -11.38 -2.48
C PHE A 32 -1.87 -9.91 -2.45
N TYR A 33 -1.77 -9.32 -1.25
CA TYR A 33 -1.69 -7.87 -1.09
C TYR A 33 -0.97 -7.46 0.19
N VAL A 34 -0.27 -6.34 0.12
CA VAL A 34 0.31 -5.62 1.26
C VAL A 34 -0.27 -4.21 1.23
N GLY A 35 -0.74 -3.70 2.36
CA GLY A 35 -1.22 -2.33 2.47
C GLY A 35 -0.87 -1.71 3.81
N GLN A 36 -1.01 -0.40 3.92
CA GLN A 36 -0.71 0.35 5.14
C GLN A 36 -1.82 1.33 5.53
N SER A 37 -1.84 1.71 6.81
CA SER A 37 -2.74 2.73 7.37
C SER A 37 -2.13 3.35 8.63
N LYS A 38 -2.05 4.69 8.68
CA LYS A 38 -1.58 5.43 9.86
C LYS A 38 -2.59 5.47 11.00
N ARG A 39 -3.88 5.27 10.69
CA ARG A 39 -4.99 5.47 11.64
C ARG A 39 -5.50 4.15 12.17
N ASP A 40 -5.94 3.29 11.25
CA ASP A 40 -6.58 2.02 11.57
C ASP A 40 -6.44 1.09 10.36
N VAL A 41 -5.68 0.01 10.53
CA VAL A 41 -5.44 -1.00 9.49
C VAL A 41 -6.66 -1.87 9.23
N VAL A 42 -7.50 -2.09 10.25
CA VAL A 42 -8.73 -2.89 10.12
C VAL A 42 -9.77 -2.11 9.34
N ALA A 43 -9.98 -0.84 9.69
CA ALA A 43 -10.89 0.03 8.94
C ALA A 43 -10.45 0.17 7.48
N ARG A 44 -9.15 0.39 7.24
CA ARG A 44 -8.60 0.48 5.87
C ARG A 44 -8.78 -0.81 5.09
N PHE A 45 -8.57 -1.97 5.70
CA PHE A 45 -8.87 -3.26 5.07
C PHE A 45 -10.38 -3.37 4.74
N GLY A 46 -11.25 -2.97 5.68
CA GLY A 46 -12.70 -2.96 5.46
C GLY A 46 -13.13 -2.11 4.26
N GLU A 47 -12.47 -0.98 4.02
CA GLU A 47 -12.71 -0.14 2.83
C GLU A 47 -12.46 -0.89 1.51
N HIS A 48 -11.48 -1.80 1.46
CA HIS A 48 -11.22 -2.59 0.25
C HIS A 48 -12.37 -3.51 -0.11
N VAL A 49 -13.09 -4.02 0.88
CA VAL A 49 -14.23 -4.92 0.68
C VAL A 49 -15.51 -4.14 0.41
N GLN A 50 -15.68 -2.96 1.01
CA GLN A 50 -16.87 -2.13 0.82
C GLN A 50 -16.86 -1.32 -0.48
N LYS A 51 -15.68 -0.93 -0.98
CA LYS A 51 -15.52 -0.14 -2.20
C LYS A 51 -14.89 -0.99 -3.30
N PRO A 52 -15.20 -0.73 -4.60
CA PRO A 52 -14.54 -1.41 -5.70
C PRO A 52 -13.02 -1.29 -5.60
N SER A 53 -12.35 -2.40 -5.29
CA SER A 53 -10.91 -2.53 -5.28
C SER A 53 -10.53 -3.92 -5.75
N ARG A 54 -9.34 -4.09 -6.35
CA ARG A 54 -8.90 -5.41 -6.85
C ARG A 54 -8.84 -6.46 -5.74
N LEU A 55 -8.46 -6.05 -4.52
CA LEU A 55 -8.47 -6.94 -3.36
C LEU A 55 -9.89 -7.35 -2.95
N GLY A 56 -10.81 -6.39 -2.85
CA GLY A 56 -12.22 -6.67 -2.54
C GLY A 56 -12.88 -7.57 -3.56
N GLU A 57 -12.65 -7.30 -4.85
CA GLU A 57 -13.16 -8.11 -5.96
C GLU A 57 -12.58 -9.54 -5.89
N LEU A 58 -11.27 -9.69 -5.64
CA LEU A 58 -10.66 -11.01 -5.48
C LEU A 58 -11.27 -11.78 -4.29
N ILE A 59 -11.48 -11.12 -3.15
CA ILE A 59 -12.12 -11.72 -1.98
C ILE A 59 -13.53 -12.20 -2.34
N GLU A 60 -14.34 -11.37 -2.99
CA GLU A 60 -15.73 -11.72 -3.32
C GLU A 60 -15.82 -12.89 -4.30
N LEU A 61 -15.03 -12.86 -5.37
CA LEU A 61 -15.01 -13.91 -6.40
C LEU A 61 -14.60 -15.29 -5.85
N ASN A 62 -13.83 -15.33 -4.76
CA ASN A 62 -13.32 -16.57 -4.18
C ASN A 62 -14.03 -16.97 -2.88
N ARG A 63 -15.25 -16.45 -2.62
CA ARG A 63 -16.08 -16.93 -1.52
C ARG A 63 -16.63 -18.34 -1.81
N PRO A 64 -16.80 -19.19 -0.78
CA PRO A 64 -16.56 -18.91 0.65
C PRO A 64 -15.11 -19.07 1.11
N GLN A 65 -14.22 -19.62 0.30
CA GLN A 65 -12.85 -19.98 0.69
C GLN A 65 -12.05 -18.76 1.17
N SER A 66 -12.29 -17.59 0.55
CA SER A 66 -11.62 -16.34 0.91
C SER A 66 -11.84 -15.86 2.33
N LEU A 67 -12.90 -16.34 3.01
CA LEU A 67 -13.17 -16.02 4.40
C LEU A 67 -12.11 -16.60 5.36
N ALA A 68 -11.46 -17.69 4.97
CA ALA A 68 -10.40 -18.33 5.73
C ALA A 68 -9.00 -17.76 5.45
N TRP A 69 -8.86 -16.87 4.46
CA TRP A 69 -7.57 -16.25 4.15
C TRP A 69 -7.06 -15.47 5.36
N ALA A 70 -5.74 -15.52 5.56
CA ALA A 70 -5.07 -14.86 6.65
C ALA A 70 -4.85 -13.38 6.35
N VAL A 71 -5.03 -12.55 7.36
CA VAL A 71 -4.63 -11.14 7.38
C VAL A 71 -3.65 -10.95 8.53
N ASP A 72 -2.39 -10.71 8.19
CA ASP A 72 -1.34 -10.46 9.17
C ASP A 72 -1.15 -8.96 9.35
N PHE A 73 -1.27 -8.47 10.58
CA PHE A 73 -0.97 -7.10 10.95
C PHE A 73 0.46 -6.99 11.49
N TYR A 74 1.19 -5.99 10.99
CA TYR A 74 2.58 -5.70 11.34
C TYR A 74 2.70 -4.33 12.00
N THR A 75 3.43 -4.29 13.10
CA THR A 75 4.04 -3.06 13.62
C THR A 75 5.28 -2.73 12.78
N LEU A 76 5.82 -1.52 12.92
CA LEU A 76 7.11 -1.18 12.31
C LEU A 76 8.24 -2.09 12.81
N ALA A 77 8.25 -2.43 14.10
CA ALA A 77 9.25 -3.32 14.66
C ALA A 77 9.23 -4.71 13.99
N ASP A 78 8.05 -5.24 13.68
CA ASP A 78 7.89 -6.52 12.96
C ASP A 78 8.46 -6.47 11.55
N CYS A 79 8.47 -5.29 10.91
CA CYS A 79 8.95 -5.13 9.53
C CYS A 79 10.47 -5.04 9.42
N ARG A 80 11.19 -4.90 10.54
CA ARG A 80 12.65 -4.73 10.58
C ARG A 80 13.44 -5.75 9.76
N PRO A 81 13.16 -7.07 9.84
CA PRO A 81 13.93 -8.06 9.09
C PRO A 81 13.85 -7.86 7.57
N PHE A 82 12.68 -7.50 7.05
CA PHE A 82 12.45 -7.30 5.62
C PHE A 82 13.22 -6.09 5.06
N VAL A 83 13.40 -5.07 5.89
CA VAL A 83 14.09 -3.83 5.50
C VAL A 83 15.59 -4.06 5.43
N THR A 84 16.14 -4.78 6.41
CA THR A 84 17.57 -5.12 6.42
C THR A 84 17.99 -5.98 5.22
N GLN A 85 17.09 -6.81 4.69
CA GLN A 85 17.33 -7.60 3.48
C GLN A 85 17.44 -6.75 2.21
N LYS A 86 16.79 -5.58 2.16
CA LYS A 86 16.77 -4.71 0.98
C LYS A 86 18.07 -3.92 0.82
N SER A 87 18.76 -3.59 1.91
CA SER A 87 20.02 -2.83 1.85
C SER A 87 20.83 -2.97 3.14
N LEU A 88 22.09 -3.40 3.03
CA LEU A 88 23.06 -3.40 4.13
C LEU A 88 23.27 -1.98 4.70
N PHE A 89 23.08 -0.94 3.89
CA PHE A 89 23.18 0.45 4.31
C PHE A 89 21.92 0.98 5.00
N ALA A 90 20.77 0.31 4.87
CA ALA A 90 19.54 0.72 5.55
C ALA A 90 19.61 0.54 7.07
N MET A 91 20.57 -0.24 7.59
CA MET A 91 20.78 -0.39 9.03
C MET A 91 21.22 0.92 9.70
N GLN A 92 21.96 1.79 9.01
CA GLN A 92 22.34 3.11 9.53
C GLN A 92 21.19 4.12 9.51
N ALA A 93 20.16 3.87 8.70
CA ALA A 93 18.99 4.73 8.54
C ALA A 93 17.80 4.32 9.42
N TRP A 94 18.00 3.43 10.41
CA TRP A 94 16.90 2.91 11.24
C TRP A 94 16.16 4.01 12.03
N GLU A 95 16.85 5.11 12.36
CA GLU A 95 16.22 6.29 12.98
C GLU A 95 15.23 7.02 12.07
N GLN A 96 15.31 6.78 10.75
CA GLN A 96 14.40 7.33 9.73
C GLN A 96 13.45 6.26 9.18
N PHE A 97 13.30 5.13 9.89
CA PHE A 97 12.42 4.05 9.45
C PHE A 97 10.95 4.44 9.52
N ASP A 98 10.35 4.67 8.36
CA ASP A 98 8.94 5.02 8.23
C ASP A 98 8.09 3.86 7.65
N MET A 99 6.78 4.09 7.71
CA MET A 99 5.75 3.16 7.26
C MET A 99 5.89 2.84 5.76
N ASP A 100 6.25 3.82 4.93
CA ASP A 100 6.41 3.64 3.49
C ASP A 100 7.59 2.70 3.18
N MET A 101 8.72 2.88 3.86
CA MET A 101 9.87 1.99 3.70
C MET A 101 9.55 0.57 4.16
N ALA A 102 8.77 0.42 5.23
CA ALA A 102 8.30 -0.87 5.72
C ALA A 102 7.41 -1.59 4.69
N GLU A 103 6.38 -0.91 4.16
CA GLU A 103 5.47 -1.45 3.14
C GLU A 103 6.26 -1.84 1.87
N GLN A 104 7.12 -0.95 1.37
CA GLN A 104 7.92 -1.23 0.18
C GLN A 104 8.87 -2.42 0.35
N SER A 105 9.43 -2.60 1.55
CA SER A 105 10.32 -3.72 1.84
C SER A 105 9.55 -5.04 1.87
N LEU A 106 8.36 -5.05 2.47
CA LEU A 106 7.46 -6.21 2.43
C LEU A 106 7.02 -6.54 1.00
N ILE A 107 6.63 -5.54 0.21
CA ILE A 107 6.24 -5.76 -1.20
C ILE A 107 7.42 -6.34 -2.00
N ALA A 108 8.63 -5.80 -1.83
CA ALA A 108 9.80 -6.27 -2.55
C ALA A 108 10.17 -7.73 -2.22
N VAL A 109 10.07 -8.11 -0.95
CA VAL A 109 10.38 -9.48 -0.48
C VAL A 109 9.27 -10.46 -0.82
N LEU A 110 8.01 -10.11 -0.52
CA LEU A 110 6.86 -11.02 -0.63
C LEU A 110 6.26 -11.08 -2.03
N ARG A 111 6.54 -10.09 -2.89
CA ARG A 111 6.03 -9.99 -4.28
C ARG A 111 4.53 -10.29 -4.40
N PRO A 112 3.67 -9.59 -3.64
CA PRO A 112 2.23 -9.84 -3.64
C PRO A 112 1.60 -9.73 -5.05
N ALA A 113 0.61 -10.56 -5.35
CA ALA A 113 0.03 -10.62 -6.70
C ALA A 113 -0.68 -9.33 -7.15
N LEU A 114 -1.30 -8.61 -6.21
CA LEU A 114 -2.16 -7.46 -6.49
C LEU A 114 -1.47 -6.11 -6.32
N ASN A 115 -0.39 -5.99 -5.54
CA ASN A 115 0.37 -4.73 -5.51
C ASN A 115 1.06 -4.54 -6.86
N ARG A 116 0.72 -3.45 -7.53
CA ARG A 116 1.41 -2.96 -8.72
C ARG A 116 2.50 -1.97 -8.36
N ASP A 117 2.33 -1.34 -7.20
CA ASP A 117 3.19 -0.28 -6.76
C ASP A 117 4.36 -0.87 -6.01
N PHE A 118 5.57 -0.41 -6.34
CA PHE A 118 6.83 -0.90 -5.76
C PHE A 118 7.09 -2.40 -5.96
N ASN A 119 6.33 -3.03 -6.86
CA ASN A 119 6.40 -4.45 -7.16
C ASN A 119 6.73 -4.64 -8.65
N PRO A 120 8.02 -4.67 -9.03
CA PRO A 120 8.41 -4.82 -10.44
C PRO A 120 8.09 -6.21 -10.99
N GLN A 121 7.87 -7.20 -10.12
CA GLN A 121 7.66 -8.60 -10.48
C GLN A 121 6.59 -9.21 -9.55
N PRO A 122 5.31 -8.81 -9.68
CA PRO A 122 4.25 -9.39 -8.87
C PRO A 122 4.13 -10.89 -9.15
N SER A 123 3.93 -11.68 -8.10
CA SER A 123 3.70 -13.11 -8.25
C SER A 123 2.44 -13.34 -9.09
N PRO A 124 2.47 -14.24 -10.09
CA PRO A 124 1.27 -14.56 -10.85
C PRO A 124 0.23 -15.19 -9.94
N LEU A 125 -1.04 -14.83 -10.12
CA LEU A 125 -2.13 -15.41 -9.36
C LEU A 125 -2.32 -16.89 -9.77
N PRO A 126 -2.30 -17.86 -8.85
CA PRO A 126 -2.48 -19.26 -9.18
C PRO A 126 -3.78 -19.54 -9.94
N PRO A 127 -3.81 -20.52 -10.87
CA PRO A 127 -4.97 -20.76 -11.74
C PRO A 127 -6.29 -21.09 -11.03
N HIS A 128 -6.22 -21.58 -9.78
CA HIS A 128 -7.41 -21.93 -9.02
C HIS A 128 -8.14 -20.72 -8.41
N TYR A 129 -7.52 -19.54 -8.39
CA TYR A 129 -8.20 -18.32 -8.00
C TYR A 129 -8.98 -17.74 -9.19
N GLN A 130 -10.23 -17.38 -8.92
CA GLN A 130 -11.02 -16.55 -9.81
C GLN A 130 -10.45 -15.12 -9.82
N GLY A 131 -10.60 -14.39 -10.93
CA GLY A 131 -10.12 -13.00 -11.02
C GLY A 131 -8.74 -12.83 -11.66
N GLN A 132 -8.30 -13.76 -12.52
CA GLN A 132 -7.04 -13.65 -13.26
C GLN A 132 -6.89 -12.30 -13.99
N HIS A 133 -8.00 -11.74 -14.50
CA HIS A 133 -8.03 -10.44 -15.16
C HIS A 133 -7.58 -9.28 -14.26
N LEU A 134 -7.70 -9.40 -12.93
CA LEU A 134 -7.26 -8.41 -11.96
C LEU A 134 -5.75 -8.21 -11.95
N THR A 135 -5.02 -9.19 -12.49
CA THR A 135 -3.56 -9.14 -12.60
C THR A 135 -3.05 -8.61 -13.94
N GLY A 136 -3.91 -8.52 -14.95
CA GLY A 136 -3.52 -8.35 -16.36
C GLY A 136 -3.52 -6.93 -16.89
N GLN A 137 -4.14 -5.97 -16.20
CA GLN A 137 -4.07 -4.57 -16.66
C GLN A 137 -2.82 -3.89 -16.08
N PRO A 138 -1.87 -3.46 -16.93
CA PRO A 138 -0.86 -2.53 -16.48
C PRO A 138 -1.60 -1.31 -15.94
N ALA A 139 -1.47 -1.04 -14.64
CA ALA A 139 -1.72 0.31 -14.18
C ALA A 139 -0.85 1.21 -15.07
N THR A 140 -1.37 2.36 -15.52
CA THR A 140 -0.52 3.43 -16.06
C THR A 140 0.51 3.73 -14.98
N ALA A 141 1.66 3.08 -15.07
CA ALA A 141 2.57 2.99 -13.96
C ALA A 141 3.20 4.36 -13.82
N VAL A 142 2.73 5.10 -12.83
CA VAL A 142 3.40 6.29 -12.31
C VAL A 142 4.85 5.88 -12.10
N SER A 143 5.77 6.55 -12.79
CA SER A 143 7.17 6.11 -12.82
C SER A 143 7.74 6.06 -11.38
N PRO A 144 8.72 5.19 -11.07
CA PRO A 144 9.30 5.13 -9.74
C PRO A 144 9.78 6.49 -9.21
N GLY A 145 10.38 7.32 -10.09
CA GLY A 145 10.80 8.68 -9.75
C GLY A 145 9.63 9.62 -9.43
N GLU A 146 8.53 9.48 -10.16
CA GLU A 146 7.30 10.24 -9.92
C GLU A 146 6.68 9.89 -8.56
N ARG A 147 6.69 8.61 -8.16
CA ARG A 147 6.20 8.19 -6.83
C ARG A 147 7.08 8.67 -5.68
N ILE A 148 8.40 8.55 -5.81
CA ILE A 148 9.34 9.09 -4.81
C ILE A 148 9.07 10.57 -4.60
N TRP A 149 8.85 11.31 -5.69
CA TRP A 149 8.53 12.72 -5.63
C TRP A 149 7.18 12.99 -4.93
N LEU A 150 6.11 12.26 -5.28
CA LEU A 150 4.79 12.37 -4.62
C LEU A 150 4.89 12.10 -3.10
N ASN A 151 5.65 11.09 -2.68
CA ASN A 151 5.85 10.79 -1.26
C ASN A 151 6.61 11.91 -0.55
N ARG A 152 7.68 12.45 -1.16
CA ARG A 152 8.42 13.59 -0.60
C ARG A 152 7.53 14.82 -0.44
N MET A 153 6.67 15.10 -1.41
CA MET A 153 5.67 16.17 -1.34
C MET A 153 4.73 15.96 -0.15
N SER A 154 4.17 14.76 -0.01
CA SER A 154 3.29 14.40 1.11
C SER A 154 3.98 14.52 2.48
N LEU A 155 5.23 14.07 2.59
CA LEU A 155 6.04 14.20 3.81
C LEU A 155 6.33 15.66 4.15
N ALA A 156 6.48 16.53 3.15
CA ALA A 156 6.56 17.98 3.33
C ALA A 156 5.20 18.65 3.53
N GLY A 157 4.12 17.89 3.73
CA GLY A 157 2.78 18.41 4.03
C GLY A 157 1.93 18.73 2.81
N TRP A 158 2.43 18.58 1.58
CA TRP A 158 1.66 18.85 0.38
C TRP A 158 0.64 17.74 0.10
N VAL A 159 -0.63 18.13 -0.05
CA VAL A 159 -1.72 17.27 -0.50
C VAL A 159 -2.22 17.71 -1.86
N TYR A 160 -2.64 16.80 -2.72
CA TYR A 160 -3.24 17.15 -4.01
C TYR A 160 -4.69 16.70 -4.11
N ALA A 161 -5.47 17.47 -4.86
CA ALA A 161 -6.85 17.15 -5.22
C ALA A 161 -7.04 17.39 -6.72
N THR A 162 -7.76 16.49 -7.37
CA THR A 162 -8.14 16.62 -8.77
C THR A 162 -9.62 17.00 -8.85
N ASP A 163 -9.92 18.09 -9.56
CA ASP A 163 -11.30 18.54 -9.75
C ASP A 163 -12.05 17.69 -10.80
N ARG A 164 -13.35 17.99 -10.99
CA ARG A 164 -14.20 17.29 -11.97
C ARG A 164 -13.75 17.49 -13.43
N HIS A 165 -12.87 18.45 -13.70
CA HIS A 165 -12.29 18.73 -15.01
C HIS A 165 -10.90 18.10 -15.17
N GLY A 166 -10.46 17.28 -14.22
CA GLY A 166 -9.16 16.63 -14.26
C GLY A 166 -7.99 17.55 -13.89
N ARG A 167 -8.25 18.76 -13.35
CA ARG A 167 -7.18 19.68 -12.96
C ARG A 167 -6.70 19.33 -11.55
N THR A 168 -5.40 19.11 -11.42
CA THR A 168 -4.78 18.84 -10.12
C THR A 168 -4.29 20.14 -9.47
N THR A 169 -4.68 20.33 -8.22
CA THR A 169 -4.21 21.40 -7.34
C THR A 169 -3.51 20.79 -6.13
N TRP A 170 -2.46 21.44 -5.68
CA TRP A 170 -1.61 21.04 -4.57
C TRP A 170 -1.72 22.08 -3.47
N GLN A 171 -1.96 21.66 -2.24
CA GLN A 171 -2.16 22.54 -1.09
C GLN A 171 -1.18 22.17 0.02
N HIS A 172 -0.59 23.19 0.64
CA HIS A 172 0.31 23.04 1.78
C HIS A 172 -0.33 23.67 3.04
N PRO A 173 -0.04 23.16 4.26
CA PRO A 173 -0.64 23.66 5.51
C PRO A 173 -0.38 25.14 5.82
N ASP A 174 0.64 25.75 5.23
CA ASP A 174 0.92 27.19 5.34
C ASP A 174 0.02 28.07 4.45
N GLY A 175 -0.91 27.48 3.70
CA GLY A 175 -1.83 28.16 2.81
C GLY A 175 -1.37 28.28 1.35
N ARG A 176 -0.14 27.86 1.02
CA ARG A 176 0.32 27.84 -0.39
C ARG A 176 -0.51 26.84 -1.21
N THR A 177 -0.89 27.25 -2.41
CA THR A 177 -1.57 26.40 -3.40
C THR A 177 -0.83 26.48 -4.74
N LEU A 178 -0.55 25.33 -5.35
CA LEU A 178 0.11 25.22 -6.66
C LEU A 178 -0.75 24.41 -7.63
N THR A 179 -0.77 24.83 -8.89
CA THR A 179 -1.34 24.03 -9.99
C THR A 179 -0.33 22.99 -10.47
N ASP A 180 -0.79 22.01 -11.24
CA ASP A 180 0.09 21.01 -11.87
C ASP A 180 1.19 21.64 -12.75
N GLN A 181 0.85 22.72 -13.46
CA GLN A 181 1.82 23.49 -14.26
C GLN A 181 2.91 24.14 -13.39
N GLN A 182 2.54 24.67 -12.22
CA GLN A 182 3.47 25.30 -11.30
C GLN A 182 4.38 24.27 -10.59
N ILE A 183 3.90 23.03 -10.45
CA ILE A 183 4.64 21.97 -9.77
C ILE A 183 5.59 21.19 -10.68
N THR A 184 5.30 21.20 -11.98
CA THR A 184 6.09 20.50 -13.00
C THR A 184 7.60 20.82 -12.95
N PRO A 185 8.06 22.07 -12.78
CA PRO A 185 9.49 22.38 -12.68
C PRO A 185 10.16 21.73 -11.46
N TYR A 186 9.50 21.74 -10.30
CA TYR A 186 10.00 21.09 -9.08
C TYR A 186 10.10 19.58 -9.26
N ARG A 187 9.08 19.00 -9.89
CA ARG A 187 9.04 17.58 -10.26
C ARG A 187 10.20 17.19 -11.17
N GLN A 188 10.44 17.95 -12.25
CA GLN A 188 11.55 17.69 -13.19
C GLN A 188 12.93 17.81 -12.54
N GLN A 189 13.07 18.68 -11.53
CA GLN A 189 14.31 18.90 -10.78
C GLN A 189 14.45 17.99 -9.54
N ASN A 190 13.46 17.14 -9.26
CA ASN A 190 13.36 16.34 -8.04
C ASN A 190 13.51 17.17 -6.74
N ARG A 191 12.85 18.34 -6.71
CA ARG A 191 12.80 19.29 -5.58
C ARG A 191 11.38 19.42 -5.05
N ILE A 192 11.26 19.93 -3.81
CA ILE A 192 9.99 20.29 -3.17
C ILE A 192 9.81 21.82 -3.31
N PRO A 193 8.59 22.34 -3.53
CA PRO A 193 8.31 23.78 -3.57
C PRO A 193 8.44 24.55 -2.25
#